data_AF-A0A916EAI1-F1
#
_entry.id   AF-A0A916EAI1-F1
#
_cell.length_a   1.000
_cell.length_b   1.000
_cell.length_c   1.000
_cell.angle_alpha   90.00
_cell.angle_beta   90.00
_cell.angle_gamma   90.00
#
_symmetry.space_group_name_H-M   'P 1'
#
loop_
_entity.id
_entity.type
_entity.pdbx_description
1 polymer ?
#
loop_
_entity_poly.entity_id
_entity_poly.type
_entity_poly.pdbx_seq_one_letter_code
_entity_poly.pdbx_strand_id
1 'polypeptide(L)'
;MSNNKLLSNFSLRIGKLLDDDDEFNTTIFVGGNKSSSIIKTFKAHSILLKINSSYFENVLKNDNNNEYTKKIYLENISPPVFEVILKFMYTGKISMENRTRDDIIELLEAAEELKLDELSEFLQDHLMQKKDCVINDNNDNNDNTQNLCHVTNKLSHSNKRGNIRLVGAGPGDPKLLTLSAYQAIQEADLILSDKLVSEEVLELIPKHTEVFIAAKKFCANVEAAQAELNRVGLDALNLGKYVVRLKQGDPFLFGRGGEEFLFYQSHGYIPQVIPGVSSCMSAPLLANIPVTHRGVASQFLVCTGTGKKNTIPEIPAYNPIRTTVFLMACHRIRDITKDLMEKGNYPSDCPCVVIEKASFMDQREIRGTVSTIADIIDREGHTPPGTFVVGHACTVLSKQL
;
A
#
# COMPACT_ATOMS: atom_id res chain seq x y z
N MET A 1 -8.59 11.38 -15.24
CA MET A 1 -8.46 10.80 -16.61
C MET A 1 -7.36 11.43 -17.50
N SER A 2 -6.79 12.60 -17.19
CA SER A 2 -5.79 13.28 -18.05
C SER A 2 -4.35 12.73 -17.90
N ASN A 3 -3.89 12.40 -16.68
CA ASN A 3 -2.48 12.07 -16.41
C ASN A 3 -1.99 10.76 -17.06
N ASN A 4 -2.81 9.71 -17.12
CA ASN A 4 -2.42 8.47 -17.80
C ASN A 4 -2.29 8.64 -19.31
N LYS A 5 -3.02 9.59 -19.91
CA LYS A 5 -2.89 9.92 -21.34
C LYS A 5 -1.63 10.76 -21.60
N LEU A 6 -1.25 11.64 -20.67
CA LEU A 6 -0.01 12.41 -20.74
C LEU A 6 1.22 11.50 -20.67
N LEU A 7 1.29 10.59 -19.69
CA LEU A 7 2.41 9.65 -19.56
C LEU A 7 2.44 8.64 -20.71
N SER A 8 1.29 8.13 -21.17
CA SER A 8 1.25 7.22 -22.32
C SER A 8 1.65 7.91 -23.63
N ASN A 9 1.24 9.17 -23.83
CA ASN A 9 1.66 9.98 -24.98
C ASN A 9 3.15 10.33 -24.91
N PHE A 10 3.69 10.58 -23.71
CA PHE A 10 5.11 10.84 -23.53
C PHE A 10 5.94 9.59 -23.87
N SER A 11 5.59 8.43 -23.31
CA SER A 11 6.17 7.13 -23.65
C SER A 11 6.11 6.84 -25.16
N LEU A 12 4.98 7.14 -25.82
CA LEU A 12 4.82 6.95 -27.26
C LEU A 12 5.73 7.91 -28.06
N ARG A 13 5.91 9.17 -27.61
CA ARG A 13 6.76 10.16 -28.28
C ARG A 13 8.23 9.81 -28.17
N ILE A 14 8.70 9.34 -27.00
CA ILE A 14 10.08 8.85 -26.86
C ILE A 14 10.28 7.58 -27.66
N GLY A 15 9.31 6.67 -27.71
CA GLY A 15 9.36 5.47 -28.54
C GLY A 15 9.61 5.75 -30.03
N LYS A 16 9.03 6.81 -30.58
CA LYS A 16 9.25 7.21 -31.98
C LYS A 16 10.71 7.56 -32.30
N LEU A 17 11.50 8.00 -31.31
CA LEU A 17 12.93 8.25 -31.49
C LEU A 17 13.73 6.98 -31.80
N LEU A 18 13.15 5.79 -31.64
CA LEU A 18 13.80 4.55 -32.07
C LEU A 18 13.60 4.28 -33.57
N ASP A 19 12.52 4.83 -34.15
CA ASP A 19 12.15 4.66 -35.55
C ASP A 19 12.66 5.81 -36.44
N ASP A 20 12.82 7.00 -35.85
CA ASP A 20 13.44 8.16 -36.48
C ASP A 20 14.97 7.97 -36.46
N ASP A 21 15.58 7.76 -37.63
CA ASP A 21 17.02 7.41 -37.81
C ASP A 21 18.00 8.58 -37.49
N ASP A 22 17.52 9.59 -36.77
CA ASP A 22 18.20 10.86 -36.49
C ASP A 22 18.91 10.83 -35.12
N GLU A 23 20.08 11.49 -35.04
CA GLU A 23 20.81 11.80 -33.79
C GLU A 23 21.35 10.62 -32.94
N PHE A 24 21.35 9.38 -33.46
CA PHE A 24 22.01 8.27 -32.79
C PHE A 24 23.52 8.50 -32.62
N ASN A 25 24.01 8.43 -31.38
CA ASN A 25 25.41 8.63 -31.03
C ASN A 25 26.07 7.41 -30.38
N THR A 26 25.36 6.27 -30.35
CA THR A 26 25.88 4.98 -29.88
C THR A 26 25.47 3.88 -30.85
N THR A 27 26.43 3.03 -31.20
CA THR A 27 26.26 1.80 -31.97
C THR A 27 26.51 0.61 -31.06
N ILE A 28 25.58 -0.34 -31.04
CA ILE A 28 25.62 -1.52 -30.17
C ILE A 28 25.63 -2.74 -31.07
N PHE A 29 26.69 -3.54 -30.98
CA PHE A 29 26.84 -4.82 -31.65
C PHE A 29 26.39 -5.91 -30.69
N VAL A 30 25.37 -6.67 -31.08
CA VAL A 30 24.72 -7.66 -30.20
C VAL A 30 24.81 -9.04 -30.83
N GLY A 31 25.13 -10.02 -30.00
CA GLY A 31 25.39 -11.41 -30.39
C GLY A 31 26.86 -11.68 -30.68
N GLY A 32 27.17 -12.89 -31.13
CA GLY A 32 28.54 -13.29 -31.52
C GLY A 32 29.23 -14.31 -30.61
N ASN A 33 28.56 -14.85 -29.57
CA ASN A 33 29.10 -15.97 -28.78
C ASN A 33 28.16 -17.20 -28.71
N LYS A 34 28.79 -18.38 -28.70
CA LYS A 34 28.35 -19.79 -28.49
C LYS A 34 27.03 -20.36 -29.05
N SER A 35 26.00 -19.57 -29.38
CA SER A 35 24.72 -20.10 -29.92
C SER A 35 24.18 -19.37 -31.16
N SER A 36 24.74 -18.21 -31.53
CA SER A 36 24.33 -17.45 -32.72
C SER A 36 25.54 -16.84 -33.41
N SER A 37 25.78 -17.25 -34.66
CA SER A 37 26.80 -16.68 -35.55
C SER A 37 26.43 -15.28 -36.08
N ILE A 38 25.28 -14.73 -35.65
CA ILE A 38 24.70 -13.50 -36.20
C ILE A 38 24.94 -12.36 -35.22
N ILE A 39 25.75 -11.40 -35.66
CA ILE A 39 25.89 -10.10 -35.01
C ILE A 39 24.90 -9.15 -35.67
N LYS A 40 23.98 -8.56 -34.89
CA LYS A 40 23.08 -7.49 -35.34
C LYS A 40 23.56 -6.16 -34.76
N THR A 41 23.50 -5.12 -35.57
CA THR A 41 23.87 -3.76 -35.17
C THR A 41 22.61 -2.98 -34.81
N PHE A 42 22.64 -2.30 -33.67
CA PHE A 42 21.60 -1.41 -33.18
C PHE A 42 22.18 -0.01 -33.02
N LYS A 43 21.39 1.01 -33.35
CA LYS A 43 21.72 2.41 -33.08
C LYS A 43 20.83 2.92 -31.96
N ALA A 44 21.38 3.75 -31.08
CA ALA A 44 20.67 4.26 -29.92
C ALA A 44 21.20 5.62 -29.44
N HIS A 45 20.35 6.32 -28.67
CA HIS A 45 20.70 7.54 -27.98
C HIS A 45 21.38 7.23 -26.65
N SER A 46 22.65 7.60 -26.50
CA SER A 46 23.43 7.37 -25.26
C SER A 46 22.74 7.91 -24.01
N ILE A 47 22.01 9.01 -24.10
CA ILE A 47 21.32 9.59 -22.94
C ILE A 47 20.21 8.67 -22.42
N LEU A 48 19.44 8.04 -23.32
CA LEU A 48 18.38 7.11 -22.94
C LEU A 48 18.96 5.82 -22.36
N LEU A 49 20.05 5.32 -22.91
CA LEU A 49 20.74 4.14 -22.36
C LEU A 49 21.23 4.39 -20.92
N LYS A 50 21.89 5.54 -20.68
CA LYS A 50 22.45 5.88 -19.36
C LYS A 50 21.39 6.11 -18.28
N ILE A 51 20.24 6.69 -18.63
CA ILE A 51 19.16 6.95 -17.68
C ILE A 51 18.54 5.64 -17.19
N ASN A 52 18.41 4.65 -18.08
CA ASN A 52 17.72 3.40 -17.77
C ASN A 52 18.63 2.33 -17.17
N SER A 53 19.96 2.45 -17.33
CA SER A 53 20.90 1.37 -17.00
C SER A 53 22.21 1.90 -16.45
N SER A 54 22.55 1.45 -15.24
CA SER A 54 23.87 1.72 -14.65
C SER A 54 25.00 1.00 -15.38
N TYR A 55 24.72 -0.10 -16.09
CA TYR A 55 25.70 -0.73 -16.99
C TYR A 55 26.10 0.24 -18.11
N PHE A 56 25.12 0.77 -18.85
CA PHE A 56 25.39 1.71 -19.94
C PHE A 56 25.97 3.04 -19.43
N GLU A 57 25.55 3.50 -18.24
CA GLU A 57 26.17 4.65 -17.59
C GLU A 57 27.67 4.46 -17.40
N ASN A 58 28.11 3.30 -16.90
CA ASN A 58 29.52 3.02 -16.67
C ASN A 58 30.31 2.82 -17.97
N VAL A 59 29.76 2.05 -18.92
CA VAL A 59 30.44 1.77 -20.20
C VAL A 59 30.60 3.04 -21.02
N LEU A 60 29.59 3.92 -21.05
CA LEU A 60 29.63 5.16 -21.81
C LEU A 60 30.39 6.29 -21.11
N LYS A 61 30.63 6.22 -19.79
CA LYS A 61 31.47 7.19 -19.03
C LYS A 61 32.97 6.98 -19.27
N ASN A 62 33.42 5.73 -19.41
CA ASN A 62 34.84 5.38 -19.49
C ASN A 62 35.44 5.50 -20.91
N ASP A 63 34.64 5.92 -21.88
CA ASP A 63 35.09 6.03 -23.27
C ASP A 63 35.76 7.40 -23.52
N ASN A 64 37.08 7.42 -23.36
CA ASN A 64 37.96 8.58 -23.63
C ASN A 64 38.30 8.74 -25.13
N ASN A 65 37.71 7.94 -26.02
CA ASN A 65 38.01 8.00 -27.43
C ASN A 65 37.20 9.10 -28.13
N ASN A 66 37.88 9.95 -28.89
CA ASN A 66 37.33 11.01 -29.74
C ASN A 66 36.53 10.46 -30.95
N GLU A 67 35.87 9.30 -30.85
CA GLU A 67 34.95 8.83 -31.89
C GLU A 67 33.60 9.57 -31.76
N TYR A 68 33.07 10.08 -32.88
CA TYR A 68 31.75 10.70 -32.94
C TYR A 68 30.59 9.74 -32.61
N THR A 69 30.84 8.42 -32.61
CA THR A 69 29.85 7.39 -32.30
C THR A 69 30.49 6.32 -31.42
N LYS A 70 29.94 6.10 -30.22
CA LYS A 70 30.45 5.12 -29.26
C LYS A 70 30.06 3.71 -29.67
N LYS A 71 30.96 2.73 -29.52
CA LYS A 71 30.73 1.32 -29.88
C LYS A 71 30.65 0.43 -28.64
N ILE A 72 29.58 -0.35 -28.51
CA ILE A 72 29.37 -1.30 -27.41
C ILE A 72 29.18 -2.69 -27.98
N TYR A 73 29.74 -3.71 -27.34
CA TYR A 73 29.62 -5.11 -27.72
C TYR A 73 28.91 -5.89 -26.62
N LEU A 74 27.80 -6.56 -26.96
CA LEU A 74 26.99 -7.39 -26.07
C LEU A 74 26.97 -8.82 -26.61
N GLU A 75 27.93 -9.64 -26.18
CA GLU A 75 28.16 -10.97 -26.76
C GLU A 75 27.23 -12.05 -26.21
N ASN A 76 26.72 -11.88 -24.98
CA ASN A 76 25.91 -12.86 -24.27
C ASN A 76 24.38 -12.66 -24.45
N ILE A 77 23.98 -11.61 -25.17
CA ILE A 77 22.56 -11.28 -25.38
C ILE A 77 22.21 -11.55 -26.84
N SER A 78 21.09 -12.24 -27.08
CA SER A 78 20.63 -12.49 -28.44
C SER A 78 20.04 -11.22 -29.08
N PRO A 79 20.20 -11.01 -30.40
CA PRO A 79 19.60 -9.85 -31.06
C PRO A 79 18.09 -9.68 -30.87
N PRO A 80 17.24 -10.73 -30.91
CA PRO A 80 15.81 -10.58 -30.65
C PRO A 80 15.50 -10.09 -29.23
N VAL A 81 16.22 -10.59 -28.23
CA VAL A 81 16.06 -10.16 -26.83
C VAL A 81 16.49 -8.71 -26.65
N PHE A 82 17.63 -8.32 -27.20
CA PHE A 82 18.08 -6.95 -27.10
C PHE A 82 17.13 -5.96 -27.79
N GLU A 83 16.50 -6.35 -28.89
CA GLU A 83 15.50 -5.49 -29.55
C GLU A 83 14.30 -5.18 -28.63
N VAL A 84 13.86 -6.17 -27.85
CA VAL A 84 12.80 -5.99 -26.84
C VAL A 84 13.28 -5.07 -25.71
N ILE A 85 14.50 -5.28 -25.21
CA ILE A 85 15.09 -4.43 -24.16
C ILE A 85 15.27 -2.99 -24.63
N LEU A 86 15.74 -2.78 -25.86
CA LEU A 86 15.91 -1.44 -26.42
C LEU A 86 14.58 -0.72 -26.55
N LYS A 87 13.52 -1.41 -27.02
CA LYS A 87 12.16 -0.87 -27.03
C LYS A 87 11.65 -0.55 -25.62
N PHE A 88 11.95 -1.39 -24.63
CA PHE A 88 11.62 -1.12 -23.24
C PHE A 88 12.33 0.15 -22.72
N MET A 89 13.62 0.32 -22.96
CA MET A 89 14.37 1.52 -22.51
C MET A 89 13.81 2.84 -23.09
N TYR A 90 13.21 2.80 -24.28
CA TYR A 90 12.60 3.97 -24.91
C TYR A 90 11.16 4.21 -24.47
N THR A 91 10.40 3.14 -24.22
CA THR A 91 8.95 3.25 -24.02
C THR A 91 8.52 3.05 -22.57
N GLY A 92 9.37 2.47 -21.71
CA GLY A 92 9.04 1.99 -20.37
C GLY A 92 8.00 0.86 -20.39
N LYS A 93 7.83 0.17 -21.53
CA LYS A 93 6.80 -0.86 -21.71
C LYS A 93 7.41 -2.11 -22.29
N ILE A 94 6.94 -3.25 -21.80
CA ILE A 94 7.27 -4.55 -22.32
C ILE A 94 5.99 -5.36 -22.53
N SER A 95 5.84 -5.98 -23.70
CA SER A 95 4.72 -6.88 -23.96
C SER A 95 5.09 -8.29 -23.51
N MET A 96 4.20 -8.91 -22.72
CA MET A 96 4.30 -10.30 -22.25
C MET A 96 3.41 -11.26 -23.05
N GLU A 97 2.70 -10.75 -24.06
CA GLU A 97 1.82 -11.56 -24.90
C GLU A 97 2.63 -12.59 -25.71
N ASN A 98 2.17 -13.85 -25.70
CA ASN A 98 2.75 -14.97 -26.47
C ASN A 98 4.22 -15.33 -26.15
N ARG A 99 4.77 -14.89 -25.01
CA ARG A 99 6.12 -15.30 -24.58
C ARG A 99 6.11 -16.61 -23.81
N THR A 100 6.99 -17.52 -24.21
CA THR A 100 7.26 -18.77 -23.50
C THR A 100 8.02 -18.49 -22.20
N ARG A 101 8.11 -19.50 -21.32
CA ARG A 101 8.90 -19.38 -20.09
C ARG A 101 10.37 -19.11 -20.39
N ASP A 102 10.91 -19.78 -21.40
CA ASP A 102 12.30 -19.65 -21.80
C ASP A 102 12.58 -18.24 -22.35
N ASP A 103 11.65 -17.67 -23.12
CA ASP A 103 11.76 -16.28 -23.61
C ASP A 103 11.85 -15.27 -22.44
N ILE A 104 11.11 -15.52 -21.36
CA ILE A 104 11.09 -14.64 -20.18
C ILE A 104 12.39 -14.80 -19.38
N ILE A 105 12.92 -16.02 -19.28
CA ILE A 105 14.21 -16.28 -18.63
C ILE A 105 15.34 -15.60 -19.43
N GLU A 106 15.35 -15.73 -20.76
CA GLU A 106 16.35 -15.07 -21.61
C GLU A 106 16.29 -13.54 -21.50
N LEU A 107 15.07 -12.98 -21.40
CA LEU A 107 14.86 -11.55 -21.12
C LEU A 107 15.37 -11.15 -19.73
N LEU A 108 15.16 -11.99 -18.72
CA LEU A 108 15.60 -11.71 -17.35
C LEU A 108 17.13 -11.74 -17.25
N GLU A 109 17.78 -12.74 -17.83
CA GLU A 109 19.24 -12.84 -17.88
C GLU A 109 19.86 -11.59 -18.53
N ALA A 110 19.30 -11.16 -19.66
CA ALA A 110 19.75 -9.95 -20.34
C ALA A 110 19.44 -8.66 -19.55
N ALA A 111 18.32 -8.60 -18.82
CA ALA A 111 17.99 -7.48 -17.95
C ALA A 111 18.95 -7.35 -16.76
N GLU A 112 19.33 -8.48 -16.13
CA GLU A 112 20.31 -8.52 -15.06
C GLU A 112 21.71 -8.15 -15.55
N GLU A 113 22.14 -8.65 -16.72
CA GLU A 113 23.43 -8.30 -17.34
C GLU A 113 23.53 -6.79 -17.63
N LEU A 114 22.44 -6.21 -18.12
CA LEU A 114 22.34 -4.78 -18.42
C LEU A 114 21.94 -3.93 -17.20
N LYS A 115 21.83 -4.51 -16.01
CA LYS A 115 21.48 -3.83 -14.75
C LYS A 115 20.20 -2.97 -14.87
N LEU A 116 19.15 -3.58 -15.41
CA LEU A 116 17.81 -3.02 -15.54
C LEU A 116 16.95 -3.51 -14.35
N ASP A 117 17.16 -2.92 -13.17
CA ASP A 117 16.59 -3.43 -11.91
C ASP A 117 15.06 -3.54 -11.95
N GLU A 118 14.39 -2.48 -12.43
CA GLU A 118 12.91 -2.41 -12.51
C GLU A 118 12.33 -3.46 -13.48
N LEU A 119 13.03 -3.74 -14.58
CA LEU A 119 12.64 -4.78 -15.54
C LEU A 119 12.91 -6.19 -14.97
N SER A 120 14.03 -6.36 -14.27
CA SER A 120 14.42 -7.64 -13.68
C SER A 120 13.41 -8.06 -12.60
N GLU A 121 13.04 -7.14 -11.70
CA GLU A 121 12.00 -7.35 -10.70
C GLU A 121 10.65 -7.72 -11.35
N PHE A 122 10.25 -6.98 -12.39
CA PHE A 122 9.02 -7.26 -13.14
C PHE A 122 9.00 -8.67 -13.78
N LEU A 123 10.12 -9.10 -14.38
CA LEU A 123 10.23 -10.41 -15.03
C LEU A 123 10.28 -11.55 -14.00
N GLN A 124 10.96 -11.35 -12.87
CA GLN A 124 10.98 -12.31 -11.76
C GLN A 124 9.58 -12.53 -11.19
N ASP A 125 8.84 -11.44 -10.93
CA ASP A 125 7.45 -11.51 -10.48
C ASP A 125 6.56 -12.27 -11.48
N HIS A 126 6.75 -12.02 -12.78
CA HIS A 126 6.00 -12.69 -13.83
C HIS A 126 6.30 -14.20 -13.91
N LEU A 127 7.56 -14.61 -13.73
CA LEU A 127 7.96 -16.03 -13.69
C LEU A 127 7.40 -16.76 -12.46
N MET A 128 7.31 -16.07 -11.32
CA MET A 128 6.73 -16.62 -10.09
C MET A 128 5.22 -16.82 -10.24
N GLN A 129 4.51 -15.86 -10.84
CA GLN A 129 3.07 -15.97 -11.11
C GLN A 129 2.70 -17.12 -12.07
N LYS A 130 3.51 -17.39 -13.11
CA LYS A 130 3.28 -18.55 -14.01
C LYS A 130 3.62 -19.90 -13.36
N LYS A 131 4.47 -19.93 -12.33
CA LYS A 131 4.84 -21.17 -11.62
C LYS A 131 3.66 -21.75 -10.83
N ASP A 132 2.77 -20.89 -10.33
CA ASP A 132 1.55 -21.29 -9.64
C ASP A 132 0.44 -21.79 -10.60
N CYS A 133 0.47 -21.39 -11.88
CA CYS A 133 -0.46 -21.90 -12.91
C CYS A 133 -0.08 -23.31 -13.40
N VAL A 134 1.21 -23.58 -13.65
CA VAL A 134 1.66 -24.88 -14.19
C VAL A 134 1.47 -26.04 -13.20
N ILE A 135 1.42 -25.76 -11.90
CA ILE A 135 1.13 -26.78 -10.88
C ILE A 135 -0.35 -27.21 -10.91
N ASN A 136 -1.25 -26.36 -11.39
CA ASN A 136 -2.69 -26.66 -11.47
C ASN A 136 -3.13 -27.30 -12.80
N ASP A 137 -2.34 -27.19 -13.87
CA ASP A 137 -2.72 -27.70 -15.20
C ASP A 137 -2.38 -29.19 -15.45
N ASN A 138 -1.86 -29.91 -14.45
CA ASN A 138 -1.57 -31.36 -14.56
C ASN A 138 -2.77 -32.28 -14.25
N ASN A 139 -3.96 -31.72 -13.99
CA ASN A 139 -5.20 -32.47 -13.88
C ASN A 139 -6.23 -31.88 -14.84
N ASP A 140 -6.30 -32.44 -16.05
CA ASP A 140 -7.54 -32.82 -16.75
C ASP A 140 -7.32 -32.84 -18.26
N ASN A 141 -6.98 -34.03 -18.77
CA ASN A 141 -7.28 -34.41 -20.14
C ASN A 141 -8.73 -34.90 -20.19
N ASN A 142 -9.61 -34.23 -20.96
CA ASN A 142 -10.33 -34.83 -22.08
C ASN A 142 -11.42 -33.92 -22.68
N ASP A 143 -11.43 -33.93 -24.02
CA ASP A 143 -12.55 -33.85 -24.96
C ASP A 143 -13.35 -32.55 -25.19
N ASN A 144 -13.08 -31.99 -26.37
CA ASN A 144 -14.02 -31.74 -27.48
C ASN A 144 -15.41 -31.17 -27.16
N THR A 145 -15.70 -29.95 -27.64
CA THR A 145 -16.58 -29.77 -28.82
C THR A 145 -16.56 -28.34 -29.37
N GLN A 146 -16.57 -28.28 -30.70
CA GLN A 146 -16.70 -27.10 -31.54
C GLN A 146 -18.13 -26.52 -31.51
N ASN A 147 -18.21 -25.26 -31.96
CA ASN A 147 -19.37 -24.53 -32.50
C ASN A 147 -20.31 -23.84 -31.51
N LEU A 148 -20.24 -22.51 -31.44
CA LEU A 148 -21.30 -21.67 -32.02
C LEU A 148 -20.85 -20.21 -32.19
N CYS A 149 -20.62 -19.83 -33.44
CA CYS A 149 -20.62 -18.45 -33.88
C CYS A 149 -22.06 -18.02 -34.19
N HIS A 150 -22.63 -17.06 -33.42
CA HIS A 150 -23.42 -15.96 -33.99
C HIS A 150 -23.90 -14.93 -32.95
N VAL A 151 -23.58 -13.67 -33.25
CA VAL A 151 -24.28 -12.41 -32.92
C VAL A 151 -24.31 -11.97 -31.45
N THR A 152 -23.47 -10.98 -31.11
CA THR A 152 -23.96 -9.61 -30.78
C THR A 152 -22.79 -8.63 -30.73
N ASN A 153 -22.94 -7.51 -31.44
CA ASN A 153 -22.20 -6.29 -31.17
C ASN A 153 -22.45 -5.88 -29.70
N LYS A 154 -21.47 -6.10 -28.83
CA LYS A 154 -21.38 -5.44 -27.53
C LYS A 154 -19.96 -4.91 -27.38
N LEU A 155 -19.87 -3.59 -27.45
CA LEU A 155 -18.86 -2.71 -26.86
C LEU A 155 -17.60 -3.46 -26.39
N SER A 156 -16.50 -3.27 -27.11
CA SER A 156 -15.14 -3.53 -26.63
C SER A 156 -14.89 -2.72 -25.36
N HIS A 157 -15.38 -3.22 -24.22
CA HIS A 157 -14.85 -2.84 -22.93
C HIS A 157 -13.42 -3.34 -22.95
N SER A 158 -12.45 -2.43 -23.12
CA SER A 158 -11.09 -2.69 -22.66
C SER A 158 -11.26 -3.27 -21.26
N ASN A 159 -10.84 -4.53 -21.07
CA ASN A 159 -11.03 -5.27 -19.83
C ASN A 159 -10.10 -4.65 -18.77
N LYS A 160 -10.42 -3.43 -18.35
CA LYS A 160 -9.65 -2.65 -17.40
C LYS A 160 -9.89 -3.32 -16.06
N ARG A 161 -8.90 -4.10 -15.61
CA ARG A 161 -8.92 -4.70 -14.29
C ARG A 161 -9.03 -3.56 -13.26
N GLY A 162 -9.98 -3.67 -12.34
CA GLY A 162 -10.18 -2.68 -11.30
C GLY A 162 -8.94 -2.56 -10.41
N ASN A 163 -8.83 -1.46 -9.68
CA ASN A 163 -7.76 -1.22 -8.73
C ASN A 163 -8.34 -0.84 -7.37
N ILE A 164 -7.61 -1.14 -6.31
CA ILE A 164 -8.04 -0.89 -4.94
C ILE A 164 -6.98 -0.10 -4.16
N ARG A 165 -7.42 0.87 -3.37
CA ARG A 165 -6.58 1.49 -2.33
C ARG A 165 -7.14 1.24 -0.94
N LEU A 166 -6.27 0.87 0.00
CA LEU A 166 -6.57 0.88 1.43
C LEU A 166 -6.13 2.24 1.98
N VAL A 167 -7.07 3.07 2.41
CA VAL A 167 -6.83 4.49 2.70
C VAL A 167 -7.12 4.80 4.16
N GLY A 168 -6.13 5.36 4.86
CA GLY A 168 -6.32 5.90 6.20
C GLY A 168 -7.04 7.25 6.20
N ALA A 169 -8.16 7.33 6.91
CA ALA A 169 -8.99 8.53 7.03
C ALA A 169 -8.48 9.52 8.10
N GLY A 170 -7.51 9.11 8.93
CA GLY A 170 -7.09 9.90 10.08
C GLY A 170 -8.02 9.74 11.29
N PRO A 171 -7.88 10.58 12.34
CA PRO A 171 -8.57 10.39 13.61
C PRO A 171 -10.01 10.95 13.66
N GLY A 172 -10.43 11.77 12.69
CA GLY A 172 -11.75 12.38 12.68
C GLY A 172 -11.79 13.70 11.91
N ASP A 173 -10.98 14.68 12.29
CA ASP A 173 -10.91 16.00 11.63
C ASP A 173 -10.48 15.83 10.15
N PRO A 174 -11.29 16.30 9.18
CA PRO A 174 -10.94 16.21 7.76
C PRO A 174 -9.60 16.89 7.39
N LYS A 175 -9.14 17.87 8.17
CA LYS A 175 -7.83 18.53 7.98
C LYS A 175 -6.64 17.62 8.27
N LEU A 176 -6.87 16.50 8.95
CA LEU A 176 -5.86 15.49 9.24
C LEU A 176 -5.83 14.36 8.19
N LEU A 177 -6.65 14.47 7.13
CA LEU A 177 -6.47 13.65 5.93
C LEU A 177 -5.14 13.99 5.25
N THR A 178 -4.45 12.95 4.78
CA THR A 178 -3.32 13.17 3.88
C THR A 178 -3.82 13.63 2.52
N LEU A 179 -3.00 14.39 1.79
CA LEU A 179 -3.34 14.80 0.42
C LEU A 179 -3.60 13.59 -0.48
N SER A 180 -2.85 12.50 -0.29
CA SER A 180 -3.05 11.24 -1.01
C SER A 180 -4.38 10.58 -0.65
N ALA A 181 -4.80 10.59 0.62
CA ALA A 181 -6.10 10.06 1.03
C ALA A 181 -7.24 10.86 0.41
N TYR A 182 -7.15 12.20 0.46
CA TYR A 182 -8.12 13.09 -0.17
C TYR A 182 -8.23 12.84 -1.68
N GLN A 183 -7.09 12.79 -2.39
CA GLN A 183 -7.06 12.48 -3.82
C GLN A 183 -7.69 11.12 -4.14
N ALA A 184 -7.36 10.09 -3.36
CA ALA A 184 -7.94 8.76 -3.55
C ALA A 184 -9.47 8.77 -3.39
N ILE A 185 -10.00 9.48 -2.38
CA ILE A 185 -11.44 9.67 -2.17
C ILE A 185 -12.09 10.36 -3.38
N GLN A 186 -11.46 11.42 -3.91
CA GLN A 186 -12.02 12.17 -5.05
C GLN A 186 -12.05 11.36 -6.35
N GLU A 187 -11.12 10.41 -6.52
CA GLU A 187 -10.99 9.61 -7.73
C GLU A 187 -11.90 8.37 -7.73
N ALA A 188 -12.39 7.94 -6.55
CA ALA A 188 -13.06 6.65 -6.35
C ALA A 188 -14.39 6.51 -7.09
N ASP A 189 -14.60 5.34 -7.70
CA ASP A 189 -15.91 4.92 -8.22
C ASP A 189 -16.79 4.34 -7.09
N LEU A 190 -16.15 3.66 -6.13
CA LEU A 190 -16.79 3.05 -4.96
C LEU A 190 -15.92 3.25 -3.72
N ILE A 191 -16.54 3.71 -2.62
CA ILE A 191 -15.93 3.79 -1.30
C ILE A 191 -16.56 2.75 -0.37
N LEU A 192 -15.71 1.90 0.19
CA LEU A 192 -16.03 0.95 1.26
C LEU A 192 -15.55 1.55 2.59
N SER A 193 -16.46 2.12 3.38
CA SER A 193 -16.09 2.83 4.61
C SER A 193 -16.36 2.05 5.88
N ASP A 194 -15.47 2.22 6.87
CA ASP A 194 -15.76 1.86 8.26
C ASP A 194 -16.89 2.70 8.83
N LYS A 195 -17.54 2.17 9.88
CA LYS A 195 -18.52 2.91 10.69
C LYS A 195 -17.89 4.08 11.46
N LEU A 196 -16.60 3.95 11.79
CA LEU A 196 -15.90 4.90 12.67
C LEU A 196 -15.33 6.12 11.93
N VAL A 197 -15.41 6.15 10.60
CA VAL A 197 -15.07 7.35 9.82
C VAL A 197 -16.05 8.46 10.17
N SER A 198 -15.54 9.66 10.45
CA SER A 198 -16.36 10.80 10.83
C SER A 198 -17.29 11.23 9.70
N GLU A 199 -18.46 11.76 10.06
CA GLU A 199 -19.42 12.29 9.06
C GLU A 199 -18.77 13.41 8.24
N GLU A 200 -17.98 14.29 8.88
CA GLU A 200 -17.28 15.38 8.19
C GLU A 200 -16.30 14.88 7.11
N VAL A 201 -15.66 13.72 7.31
CA VAL A 201 -14.82 13.10 6.27
C VAL A 201 -15.68 12.48 5.17
N LEU A 202 -16.81 11.87 5.52
CA LEU A 202 -17.75 11.32 4.54
C LEU A 202 -18.38 12.42 3.66
N GLU A 203 -18.56 13.63 4.19
CA GLU A 203 -19.06 14.79 3.44
C GLU A 203 -18.10 15.27 2.34
N LEU A 204 -16.80 14.94 2.43
CA LEU A 204 -15.83 15.24 1.37
C LEU A 204 -15.95 14.31 0.16
N ILE A 205 -16.70 13.20 0.28
CA ILE A 205 -16.88 12.25 -0.81
C ILE A 205 -17.72 12.92 -1.92
N PRO A 206 -17.31 12.86 -3.19
CA PRO A 206 -18.11 13.38 -4.28
C PRO A 206 -19.51 12.77 -4.31
N LYS A 207 -20.54 13.59 -4.51
CA LYS A 207 -21.96 13.14 -4.51
C LYS A 207 -22.29 12.03 -5.52
N HIS A 208 -21.46 11.84 -6.54
CA HIS A 208 -21.62 10.82 -7.57
C HIS A 208 -20.90 9.50 -7.24
N THR A 209 -20.07 9.47 -6.20
CA THR A 209 -19.34 8.29 -5.75
C THR A 209 -20.25 7.41 -4.90
N GLU A 210 -20.29 6.11 -5.20
CA GLU A 210 -21.05 5.14 -4.42
C GLU A 210 -20.36 4.90 -3.06
N VAL A 211 -21.11 4.91 -1.94
CA VAL A 211 -20.57 4.68 -0.60
C VAL A 211 -21.27 3.50 0.05
N PHE A 212 -20.49 2.50 0.46
CA PHE A 212 -20.97 1.31 1.15
C PHE A 212 -20.39 1.22 2.57
N ILE A 213 -21.27 1.02 3.55
CA ILE A 213 -20.91 0.90 4.99
C ILE A 213 -21.53 -0.38 5.54
N ALA A 214 -20.74 -1.44 5.67
CA ALA A 214 -21.24 -2.78 6.03
C ALA A 214 -21.83 -2.88 7.44
N ALA A 215 -21.33 -2.07 8.39
CA ALA A 215 -21.78 -2.10 9.78
C ALA A 215 -23.25 -1.66 9.98
N LYS A 216 -23.89 -1.05 8.96
CA LYS A 216 -25.32 -0.70 9.00
C LYS A 216 -26.23 -1.92 8.77
N LYS A 217 -25.71 -3.00 8.16
CA LYS A 217 -26.47 -4.22 7.80
C LYS A 217 -26.27 -5.37 8.79
N PHE A 218 -25.10 -5.45 9.42
CA PHE A 218 -24.73 -6.55 10.33
C PHE A 218 -24.39 -6.01 11.73
N CYS A 219 -25.41 -5.62 12.48
CA CYS A 219 -25.24 -5.20 13.87
C CYS A 219 -24.58 -6.34 14.68
N ALA A 220 -23.41 -6.07 15.26
CA ALA A 220 -22.65 -6.95 16.16
C ALA A 220 -21.91 -8.17 15.56
N ASN A 221 -21.96 -8.42 14.24
CA ASN A 221 -21.13 -9.49 13.62
C ASN A 221 -20.03 -8.88 12.74
N VAL A 222 -18.83 -8.73 13.34
CA VAL A 222 -17.67 -8.07 12.72
C VAL A 222 -17.13 -8.89 11.55
N GLU A 223 -17.10 -10.22 11.68
CA GLU A 223 -16.63 -11.13 10.64
C GLU A 223 -17.54 -11.09 9.41
N ALA A 224 -18.87 -11.12 9.60
CA ALA A 224 -19.82 -11.02 8.50
C ALA A 224 -19.76 -9.65 7.81
N ALA A 225 -19.63 -8.56 8.58
CA ALA A 225 -19.45 -7.22 8.01
C ALA A 225 -18.17 -7.12 7.17
N GLN A 226 -17.06 -7.71 7.64
CA GLN A 226 -15.80 -7.75 6.90
C GLN A 226 -15.92 -8.57 5.62
N ALA A 227 -16.56 -9.75 5.69
CA ALA A 227 -16.79 -10.59 4.52
C ALA A 227 -17.64 -9.88 3.45
N GLU A 228 -18.66 -9.12 3.85
CA GLU A 228 -19.47 -8.34 2.93
C GLU A 228 -18.68 -7.19 2.29
N LEU A 229 -17.86 -6.44 3.05
CA LEU A 229 -16.98 -5.41 2.48
C LEU A 229 -16.06 -6.01 1.41
N ASN A 230 -15.44 -7.14 1.75
CA ASN A 230 -14.54 -7.86 0.87
C ASN A 230 -15.25 -8.31 -0.42
N ARG A 231 -16.46 -8.89 -0.31
CA ARG A 231 -17.28 -9.32 -1.44
C ARG A 231 -17.68 -8.16 -2.33
N VAL A 232 -18.24 -7.09 -1.77
CA VAL A 232 -18.67 -5.90 -2.53
C VAL A 232 -17.49 -5.25 -3.24
N GLY A 233 -16.33 -5.17 -2.58
CA GLY A 233 -15.10 -4.69 -3.21
C GLY A 233 -14.66 -5.56 -4.37
N LEU A 234 -14.66 -6.89 -4.20
CA LEU A 234 -14.26 -7.82 -5.26
C LEU A 234 -15.19 -7.74 -6.47
N ASP A 235 -16.51 -7.67 -6.25
CA ASP A 235 -17.50 -7.51 -7.32
C ASP A 235 -17.25 -6.22 -8.11
N ALA A 236 -16.99 -5.11 -7.42
CA ALA A 236 -16.67 -3.83 -8.05
C ALA A 236 -15.36 -3.87 -8.84
N LEU A 237 -14.32 -4.51 -8.29
CA LEU A 237 -13.03 -4.67 -8.96
C LEU A 237 -13.14 -5.50 -10.24
N ASN A 238 -13.96 -6.56 -10.22
CA ASN A 238 -14.26 -7.38 -11.39
C ASN A 238 -15.00 -6.60 -12.48
N LEU A 239 -15.74 -5.56 -12.11
CA LEU A 239 -16.37 -4.62 -13.04
C LEU A 239 -15.42 -3.51 -13.53
N GLY A 240 -14.15 -3.55 -13.13
CA GLY A 240 -13.14 -2.56 -13.53
C GLY A 240 -13.21 -1.23 -12.77
N LYS A 241 -13.97 -1.18 -11.67
CA LYS A 241 -14.10 0.02 -10.84
C LYS A 241 -12.83 0.29 -10.04
N TYR A 242 -12.60 1.56 -9.74
CA TYR A 242 -11.62 2.01 -8.78
C TYR A 242 -12.24 2.06 -7.38
N VAL A 243 -11.77 1.17 -6.51
CA VAL A 243 -12.32 0.95 -5.17
C VAL A 243 -11.41 1.57 -4.11
N VAL A 244 -11.99 2.38 -3.23
CA VAL A 244 -11.31 2.89 -2.04
C VAL A 244 -11.89 2.24 -0.80
N ARG A 245 -11.05 1.52 -0.07
CA ARG A 245 -11.36 1.02 1.26
C ARG A 245 -10.92 2.06 2.29
N LEU A 246 -11.85 2.88 2.75
CA LEU A 246 -11.61 3.98 3.68
C LEU A 246 -11.69 3.47 5.13
N LYS A 247 -10.58 3.56 5.85
CA LYS A 247 -10.40 2.99 7.19
C LYS A 247 -10.10 4.09 8.20
N GLN A 248 -10.67 4.00 9.39
CA GLN A 248 -10.40 5.00 10.44
C GLN A 248 -8.93 4.92 10.90
N GLY A 249 -8.30 6.08 11.11
CA GLY A 249 -6.90 6.15 11.51
C GLY A 249 -5.97 5.72 10.40
N ASP A 250 -5.10 4.76 10.69
CA ASP A 250 -4.13 4.17 9.74
C ASP A 250 -4.56 2.73 9.37
N PRO A 251 -4.43 2.30 8.09
CA PRO A 251 -4.85 0.96 7.67
C PRO A 251 -4.16 -0.19 8.43
N PHE A 252 -2.89 -0.03 8.80
CA PHE A 252 -2.05 -1.12 9.31
C PHE A 252 -1.90 -1.12 10.83
N LEU A 253 -2.24 -0.03 11.51
CA LEU A 253 -2.22 -0.01 12.98
C LEU A 253 -3.57 -0.46 13.58
N PHE A 254 -3.66 -1.74 13.93
CA PHE A 254 -4.88 -2.37 14.48
C PHE A 254 -6.15 -2.21 13.63
N GLY A 255 -6.02 -1.78 12.37
CA GLY A 255 -7.14 -1.61 11.43
C GLY A 255 -7.47 -2.85 10.61
N ARG A 256 -6.78 -3.99 10.80
CA ARG A 256 -6.89 -5.21 9.98
C ARG A 256 -6.54 -5.00 8.48
N GLY A 257 -5.88 -3.90 8.11
CA GLY A 257 -5.54 -3.64 6.71
C GLY A 257 -4.63 -4.69 6.09
N GLY A 258 -3.77 -5.36 6.88
CA GLY A 258 -2.97 -6.48 6.38
C GLY A 258 -3.81 -7.70 5.97
N GLU A 259 -4.89 -8.00 6.70
CA GLU A 259 -5.82 -9.08 6.33
C GLU A 259 -6.57 -8.75 5.04
N GLU A 260 -7.05 -7.51 4.90
CA GLU A 260 -7.70 -7.02 3.68
C GLU A 260 -6.72 -7.01 2.50
N PHE A 261 -5.46 -6.60 2.72
CA PHE A 261 -4.42 -6.62 1.71
C PHE A 261 -4.22 -8.03 1.14
N LEU A 262 -3.99 -9.01 2.01
CA LEU A 262 -3.80 -10.41 1.63
C LEU A 262 -5.04 -10.99 0.94
N PHE A 263 -6.24 -10.62 1.42
CA PHE A 263 -7.50 -11.03 0.78
C PHE A 263 -7.57 -10.56 -0.67
N TYR A 264 -7.37 -9.27 -0.95
CA TYR A 264 -7.45 -8.78 -2.33
C TYR A 264 -6.31 -9.32 -3.19
N GLN A 265 -5.10 -9.44 -2.61
CA GLN A 265 -3.93 -10.02 -3.28
C GLN A 265 -4.22 -11.47 -3.73
N SER A 266 -4.83 -12.29 -2.87
CA SER A 266 -5.19 -13.68 -3.22
C SER A 266 -6.23 -13.78 -4.34
N HIS A 267 -6.94 -12.69 -4.63
CA HIS A 267 -7.87 -12.58 -5.76
C HIS A 267 -7.26 -11.82 -6.96
N GLY A 268 -5.94 -11.63 -6.95
CA GLY A 268 -5.17 -11.00 -8.02
C GLY A 268 -5.29 -9.47 -8.09
N TYR A 269 -5.64 -8.82 -6.98
CA TYR A 269 -5.66 -7.35 -6.87
C TYR A 269 -4.70 -6.92 -5.79
N ILE A 270 -3.58 -6.30 -6.15
CA ILE A 270 -2.60 -5.79 -5.17
C ILE A 270 -3.05 -4.40 -4.71
N PRO A 271 -3.46 -4.20 -3.45
CA PRO A 271 -3.92 -2.89 -3.01
C PRO A 271 -2.78 -1.90 -2.83
N GLN A 272 -2.99 -0.65 -3.23
CA GLN A 272 -2.11 0.44 -2.82
C GLN A 272 -2.52 0.90 -1.42
N VAL A 273 -1.57 0.96 -0.49
CA VAL A 273 -1.85 1.41 0.88
C VAL A 273 -1.48 2.88 1.01
N ILE A 274 -2.43 3.70 1.46
CA ILE A 274 -2.24 5.12 1.74
C ILE A 274 -2.29 5.30 3.27
N PRO A 275 -1.22 5.80 3.89
CA PRO A 275 -1.16 5.96 5.33
C PRO A 275 -2.14 7.03 5.82
N GLY A 276 -2.56 6.88 7.07
CA GLY A 276 -3.37 7.86 7.78
C GLY A 276 -2.75 8.26 9.11
N VAL A 277 -3.17 9.41 9.64
CA VAL A 277 -2.74 9.84 10.97
C VAL A 277 -3.45 8.98 12.03
N SER A 278 -2.70 8.17 12.76
CA SER A 278 -3.28 7.29 13.78
C SER A 278 -3.62 8.02 15.09
N SER A 279 -4.74 7.61 15.71
CA SER A 279 -5.17 8.07 17.03
C SER A 279 -4.14 7.80 18.13
N CYS A 280 -3.25 6.81 17.97
CA CYS A 280 -2.21 6.55 18.96
C CYS A 280 -1.23 7.71 19.15
N MET A 281 -1.10 8.59 18.15
CA MET A 281 -0.27 9.79 18.20
C MET A 281 -1.12 11.06 18.23
N SER A 282 -2.16 11.14 17.40
CA SER A 282 -2.96 12.37 17.28
C SER A 282 -3.84 12.62 18.50
N ALA A 283 -4.41 11.60 19.13
CA ALA A 283 -5.21 11.81 20.33
C ALA A 283 -4.37 12.40 21.48
N PRO A 284 -3.22 11.82 21.87
CA PRO A 284 -2.32 12.46 22.84
C PRO A 284 -1.94 13.88 22.44
N LEU A 285 -1.58 14.12 21.17
CA LEU A 285 -1.20 15.45 20.69
C LEU A 285 -2.32 16.48 20.91
N LEU A 286 -3.56 16.14 20.54
CA LEU A 286 -4.73 17.00 20.70
C LEU A 286 -5.14 17.21 22.15
N ALA A 287 -4.66 16.34 23.05
CA ALA A 287 -4.79 16.49 24.51
C ALA A 287 -3.54 17.12 25.16
N ASN A 288 -2.65 17.73 24.38
CA ASN A 288 -1.37 18.29 24.87
C ASN A 288 -0.51 17.27 25.62
N ILE A 289 -0.41 16.04 25.12
CA ILE A 289 0.43 14.97 25.68
C ILE A 289 1.44 14.57 24.61
N PRO A 290 2.72 14.94 24.78
CA PRO A 290 3.75 14.51 23.84
C PRO A 290 4.07 13.03 24.09
N VAL A 291 3.85 12.16 23.11
CA VAL A 291 4.09 10.70 23.27
C VAL A 291 5.55 10.36 23.58
N THR A 292 6.48 11.27 23.30
CA THR A 292 7.87 11.22 23.75
C THR A 292 8.29 12.59 24.28
N HIS A 293 9.14 12.63 25.28
CA HIS A 293 9.72 13.86 25.80
C HIS A 293 11.06 13.56 26.45
N ARG A 294 12.11 14.34 26.09
CA ARG A 294 13.46 14.15 26.63
C ARG A 294 13.45 14.24 28.16
N GLY A 295 14.06 13.25 28.83
CA GLY A 295 14.12 13.19 30.29
C GLY A 295 12.82 12.73 30.98
N VAL A 296 11.75 12.43 30.22
CA VAL A 296 10.48 11.94 30.78
C VAL A 296 10.03 10.65 30.12
N ALA A 297 9.96 10.60 28.79
CA ALA A 297 9.56 9.42 28.03
C ALA A 297 10.41 9.30 26.75
N SER A 298 11.32 8.33 26.73
CA SER A 298 12.16 8.01 25.56
C SER A 298 11.69 6.76 24.81
N GLN A 299 10.62 6.12 25.28
CA GLN A 299 9.97 4.99 24.62
C GLN A 299 8.49 5.30 24.38
N PHE A 300 7.98 4.85 23.25
CA PHE A 300 6.57 4.88 22.91
C PHE A 300 6.13 3.46 22.53
N LEU A 301 5.06 2.97 23.16
CA LEU A 301 4.50 1.65 22.90
C LEU A 301 3.02 1.78 22.61
N VAL A 302 2.57 1.10 21.56
CA VAL A 302 1.16 1.06 21.15
C VAL A 302 0.62 -0.35 21.34
N CYS A 303 -0.42 -0.45 22.14
CA CYS A 303 -1.09 -1.70 22.50
C CYS A 303 -2.56 -1.63 22.08
N THR A 304 -3.17 -2.80 21.90
CA THR A 304 -4.63 -2.93 21.86
C THR A 304 -5.13 -3.26 23.27
N GLY A 305 -6.36 -2.85 23.62
CA GLY A 305 -7.08 -3.30 24.81
C GLY A 305 -8.01 -4.50 24.56
N THR A 306 -8.09 -4.95 23.31
CA THR A 306 -8.91 -6.10 22.89
C THR A 306 -8.05 -7.11 22.15
N GLY A 307 -7.93 -8.31 22.71
CA GLY A 307 -7.31 -9.47 22.08
C GLY A 307 -8.28 -10.24 21.16
N LYS A 308 -7.79 -11.30 20.52
CA LYS A 308 -8.62 -12.19 19.68
C LYS A 308 -9.76 -12.78 20.52
N LYS A 309 -10.98 -12.83 19.97
CA LYS A 309 -12.19 -13.31 20.67
C LYS A 309 -12.49 -12.53 21.98
N ASN A 310 -12.23 -11.23 22.00
CA ASN A 310 -12.45 -10.34 23.16
C ASN A 310 -11.63 -10.71 24.42
N THR A 311 -10.49 -11.39 24.26
CA THR A 311 -9.59 -11.66 25.39
C THR A 311 -8.84 -10.39 25.83
N ILE A 312 -8.27 -10.40 27.05
CA ILE A 312 -7.31 -9.37 27.47
C ILE A 312 -5.99 -9.65 26.74
N PRO A 313 -5.43 -8.69 25.99
CA PRO A 313 -4.11 -8.82 25.40
C PRO A 313 -3.03 -8.79 26.49
N GLU A 314 -1.84 -9.29 26.18
CA GLU A 314 -0.73 -9.28 27.14
C GLU A 314 -0.41 -7.84 27.58
N ILE A 315 -0.43 -7.62 28.90
CA ILE A 315 -0.15 -6.32 29.48
C ILE A 315 1.36 -6.11 29.54
N PRO A 316 1.88 -5.01 28.96
CA PRO A 316 3.31 -4.74 29.02
C PRO A 316 3.72 -4.46 30.47
N ALA A 317 4.92 -4.89 30.86
CA ALA A 317 5.51 -4.50 32.13
C ALA A 317 5.64 -2.96 32.25
N TYR A 318 5.78 -2.43 33.45
CA TYR A 318 6.00 -1.00 33.67
C TYR A 318 7.42 -0.60 33.25
N ASN A 319 7.53 0.58 32.66
CA ASN A 319 8.81 1.24 32.43
C ASN A 319 8.63 2.75 32.65
N PRO A 320 9.36 3.38 33.59
CA PRO A 320 9.18 4.80 33.91
C PRO A 320 9.50 5.74 32.74
N ILE A 321 10.35 5.31 31.79
CA ILE A 321 10.72 6.12 30.62
C ILE A 321 9.84 5.84 29.38
N ARG A 322 8.69 5.17 29.56
CA ARG A 322 7.79 4.80 28.46
C ARG A 322 6.43 5.46 28.59
N THR A 323 5.94 5.98 27.47
CA THR A 323 4.52 6.26 27.27
C THR A 323 3.88 5.08 26.57
N THR A 324 2.85 4.51 27.19
CA THR A 324 2.08 3.39 26.62
C THR A 324 0.70 3.91 26.21
N VAL A 325 0.32 3.67 24.96
CA VAL A 325 -1.00 4.02 24.43
C VAL A 325 -1.78 2.76 24.11
N PHE A 326 -2.95 2.61 24.70
CA PHE A 326 -3.89 1.54 24.44
C PHE A 326 -5.04 2.03 23.54
N LEU A 327 -5.15 1.42 22.38
CA LEU A 327 -6.28 1.58 21.47
C LEU A 327 -7.35 0.54 21.80
N MET A 328 -8.62 0.85 21.55
CA MET A 328 -9.76 -0.05 21.82
C MET A 328 -9.85 -0.51 23.29
N ALA A 329 -9.36 0.29 24.24
CA ALA A 329 -9.24 -0.10 25.64
C ALA A 329 -10.38 0.38 26.54
N CYS A 330 -11.05 1.48 26.18
CA CYS A 330 -11.88 2.20 27.13
C CYS A 330 -13.09 1.42 27.67
N HIS A 331 -13.72 0.57 26.86
CA HIS A 331 -14.81 -0.31 27.32
C HIS A 331 -14.37 -1.36 28.35
N ARG A 332 -13.06 -1.53 28.56
CA ARG A 332 -12.45 -2.46 29.52
C ARG A 332 -11.48 -1.76 30.45
N ILE A 333 -11.62 -0.45 30.62
CA ILE A 333 -10.63 0.36 31.33
C ILE A 333 -10.36 -0.19 32.74
N ARG A 334 -11.40 -0.64 33.45
CA ARG A 334 -11.31 -1.24 34.79
C ARG A 334 -10.49 -2.53 34.82
N ASP A 335 -10.67 -3.41 33.84
CA ASP A 335 -9.88 -4.65 33.73
C ASP A 335 -8.41 -4.32 33.41
N ILE A 336 -8.20 -3.39 32.47
CA ILE A 336 -6.87 -3.01 31.98
C ILE A 336 -6.07 -2.33 33.09
N THR A 337 -6.66 -1.39 33.84
CA THR A 337 -5.95 -0.72 34.95
C THR A 337 -5.64 -1.68 36.09
N LYS A 338 -6.55 -2.61 36.39
CA LYS A 338 -6.29 -3.68 37.35
C LYS A 338 -5.08 -4.53 36.92
N ASP A 339 -5.09 -5.03 35.69
CA ASP A 339 -3.99 -5.86 35.19
C ASP A 339 -2.68 -5.07 35.03
N LEU A 340 -2.72 -3.76 34.72
CA LEU A 340 -1.55 -2.89 34.72
C LEU A 340 -0.87 -2.86 36.08
N MET A 341 -1.64 -2.79 37.17
CA MET A 341 -1.09 -2.81 38.53
C MET A 341 -0.63 -4.22 38.92
N GLU A 342 -1.48 -5.24 38.73
CA GLU A 342 -1.22 -6.60 39.23
C GLU A 342 -0.18 -7.36 38.41
N LYS A 343 -0.22 -7.27 37.08
CA LYS A 343 0.62 -8.03 36.15
C LYS A 343 1.70 -7.18 35.51
N GLY A 344 1.39 -5.92 35.23
CA GLY A 344 2.31 -4.96 34.63
C GLY A 344 3.21 -4.26 35.65
N ASN A 345 2.95 -4.36 36.95
CA ASN A 345 3.67 -3.64 38.02
C ASN A 345 3.67 -2.11 37.84
N TYR A 346 2.61 -1.53 37.28
CA TYR A 346 2.47 -0.07 37.21
C TYR A 346 2.20 0.51 38.61
N PRO A 347 2.86 1.61 38.99
CA PRO A 347 2.53 2.36 40.19
C PRO A 347 1.06 2.82 40.17
N SER A 348 0.39 2.78 41.32
CA SER A 348 -1.02 3.18 41.44
C SER A 348 -1.25 4.66 41.11
N ASP A 349 -0.24 5.50 41.37
CA ASP A 349 -0.18 6.93 41.09
C ASP A 349 0.36 7.26 39.69
N CYS A 350 0.67 6.25 38.88
CA CYS A 350 1.15 6.47 37.51
C CYS A 350 0.09 7.27 36.72
N PRO A 351 0.46 8.42 36.13
CA PRO A 351 -0.49 9.30 35.50
C PRO A 351 -1.00 8.71 34.18
N CYS A 352 -2.28 8.93 33.91
CA CYS A 352 -2.93 8.44 32.71
C CYS A 352 -4.08 9.34 32.27
N VAL A 353 -4.44 9.25 31.00
CA VAL A 353 -5.50 10.06 30.38
C VAL A 353 -6.30 9.20 29.42
N VAL A 354 -7.63 9.30 29.47
CA VAL A 354 -8.52 8.81 28.42
C VAL A 354 -8.99 9.98 27.58
N ILE A 355 -8.83 9.85 26.26
CA ILE A 355 -9.14 10.88 25.28
C ILE A 355 -10.22 10.32 24.37
N GLU A 356 -11.43 10.82 24.54
CA GLU A 356 -12.62 10.41 23.78
C GLU A 356 -12.82 11.31 22.59
N LYS A 357 -13.22 10.73 21.45
CA LYS A 357 -13.55 11.44 20.21
C LYS A 357 -12.48 12.47 19.83
N ALA A 358 -11.21 12.07 19.93
CA ALA A 358 -10.10 12.94 19.58
C ALA A 358 -10.30 13.52 18.16
N SER A 359 -10.07 14.83 18.00
CA SER A 359 -10.28 15.61 16.77
C SER A 359 -11.74 15.91 16.38
N PHE A 360 -12.72 15.47 17.17
CA PHE A 360 -14.12 15.89 17.00
C PHE A 360 -14.40 17.14 17.85
N MET A 361 -15.45 17.88 17.49
CA MET A 361 -15.89 19.07 18.21
C MET A 361 -16.25 18.82 19.68
N ASP A 362 -16.65 17.59 20.01
CA ASP A 362 -17.02 17.15 21.37
C ASP A 362 -15.95 16.23 22.00
N GLN A 363 -14.67 16.45 21.66
CA GLN A 363 -13.53 15.78 22.32
C GLN A 363 -13.61 15.95 23.85
N ARG A 364 -13.36 14.85 24.58
CA ARG A 364 -13.26 14.87 26.05
C ARG A 364 -11.93 14.30 26.51
N GLU A 365 -11.39 14.91 27.55
CA GLU A 365 -10.17 14.46 28.23
C GLU A 365 -10.50 14.13 29.68
N ILE A 366 -10.26 12.89 30.06
CA ILE A 366 -10.45 12.40 31.43
C ILE A 366 -9.07 12.07 31.97
N ARG A 367 -8.60 12.85 32.93
CA ARG A 367 -7.26 12.70 33.53
C ARG A 367 -7.39 12.01 34.88
N GLY A 368 -6.33 11.30 35.26
CA GLY A 368 -6.27 10.62 36.54
C GLY A 368 -5.01 9.77 36.66
N THR A 369 -5.04 8.82 37.57
CA THR A 369 -3.97 7.83 37.77
C THR A 369 -4.49 6.45 37.41
N VAL A 370 -3.59 5.48 37.24
CA VAL A 370 -3.96 4.08 36.96
C VAL A 370 -4.98 3.57 37.99
N SER A 371 -4.86 3.97 39.26
CA SER A 371 -5.81 3.56 40.31
C SER A 371 -7.16 4.29 40.29
N THR A 372 -7.26 5.50 39.72
CA THR A 372 -8.47 6.33 39.81
C THR A 372 -9.26 6.44 38.52
N ILE A 373 -8.62 6.28 37.36
CA ILE A 373 -9.22 6.61 36.06
C ILE A 373 -10.48 5.80 35.75
N ALA A 374 -10.54 4.53 36.17
CA ALA A 374 -11.71 3.69 35.96
C ALA A 374 -12.93 4.19 36.75
N ASP A 375 -12.72 4.64 37.99
CA ASP A 375 -13.81 5.17 38.84
C ASP A 375 -14.30 6.52 38.31
N ILE A 376 -13.40 7.36 37.78
CA ILE A 376 -13.76 8.63 37.16
C ILE A 376 -14.63 8.39 35.92
N ILE A 377 -14.25 7.44 35.06
CA ILE A 377 -15.01 7.10 33.85
C ILE A 377 -16.37 6.50 34.20
N ASP A 378 -16.46 5.62 35.20
CA ASP A 378 -17.75 5.05 35.62
C ASP A 378 -18.70 6.12 36.16
N ARG A 379 -18.18 7.16 36.80
CA ARG A 379 -18.97 8.31 37.29
C ARG A 379 -19.40 9.25 36.17
N GLU A 380 -18.51 9.55 35.23
CA GLU A 380 -18.71 10.58 34.21
C GLU A 380 -19.28 10.04 32.89
N GLY A 381 -19.34 8.72 32.74
CA GLY A 381 -19.76 8.03 31.53
C GLY A 381 -18.68 8.01 30.45
N HIS A 382 -18.64 6.89 29.73
CA HIS A 382 -17.73 6.65 28.61
C HIS A 382 -18.42 6.87 27.26
N THR A 383 -17.80 7.64 26.37
CA THR A 383 -18.24 7.83 25.00
C THR A 383 -17.17 7.37 24.00
N PRO A 384 -17.31 6.19 23.36
CA PRO A 384 -16.35 5.73 22.36
C PRO A 384 -16.46 6.54 21.05
N PRO A 385 -15.41 6.54 20.21
CA PRO A 385 -14.11 5.88 20.42
C PRO A 385 -13.21 6.66 21.39
N GLY A 386 -12.38 5.94 22.16
CA GLY A 386 -11.44 6.54 23.10
C GLY A 386 -10.04 5.92 23.04
N THR A 387 -9.04 6.74 23.34
CA THR A 387 -7.61 6.36 23.42
C THR A 387 -7.15 6.48 24.87
N PHE A 388 -6.53 5.44 25.42
CA PHE A 388 -6.01 5.45 26.79
C PHE A 388 -4.48 5.59 26.78
N VAL A 389 -3.97 6.61 27.45
CA VAL A 389 -2.54 6.96 27.49
C VAL A 389 -2.05 6.83 28.92
N VAL A 390 -0.93 6.14 29.13
CA VAL A 390 -0.36 5.88 30.46
C VAL A 390 1.13 6.22 30.45
N GLY A 391 1.58 6.91 31.50
CA GLY A 391 2.99 7.26 31.72
C GLY A 391 3.21 8.74 31.99
N HIS A 392 4.42 9.07 32.46
CA HIS A 392 4.75 10.43 32.93
C HIS A 392 4.65 11.53 31.86
N ALA A 393 4.61 11.18 30.57
CA ALA A 393 4.32 12.14 29.50
C ALA A 393 2.97 12.87 29.69
N CYS A 394 1.98 12.21 30.30
CA CYS A 394 0.65 12.75 30.55
C CYS A 394 0.66 14.05 31.37
N THR A 395 1.71 14.29 32.15
CA THR A 395 1.82 15.46 33.05
C THR A 395 2.80 16.54 32.57
N VAL A 396 3.43 16.36 31.40
CA VAL A 396 4.50 17.25 30.93
C VAL A 396 3.99 18.64 30.59
N LEU A 397 2.91 18.74 29.82
CA LEU A 397 2.34 20.03 29.39
C LEU A 397 1.10 20.43 30.22
N SER A 398 0.55 19.53 31.04
CA SER A 398 -0.56 19.82 31.95
C SER A 398 -0.33 19.11 33.28
N LYS A 399 -0.31 19.87 34.38
CA LYS A 399 -0.08 19.32 35.74
C LYS A 399 -1.35 18.86 36.45
N GLN A 400 -2.52 18.97 35.81
CA GLN A 400 -3.79 18.54 36.40
C GLN A 400 -3.97 17.03 36.17
N LEU A 401 -4.17 16.30 37.27
CA LEU A 401 -4.54 14.89 37.32
C LEU A 401 -5.92 14.72 37.93
#